data_AF-R7HTW8-F1
#
_entry.id   AF-R7HTW8-F1
#
_cell.length_a   1.000
_cell.length_b   1.000
_cell.length_c   1.000
_cell.angle_alpha   90.00
_cell.angle_beta   90.00
_cell.angle_gamma   90.00
#
_symmetry.space_group_name_H-M   'P 1'
#
loop_
_entity.id
_entity.type
_entity.pdbx_description
1 polymer ?
#
loop_
_entity_poly.entity_id
_entity_poly.type
_entity_poly.pdbx_seq_one_letter_code
_entity_poly.pdbx_strand_id
1 'polypeptide(L)'
;MTIKLLSKYGDTLIQSAQKALGKNNSKIPKYLYHITTKSNYNSMLESGVIKTSKDVSPMSNLNGVFMFDMKNFAKRWSNTWVDYGEPGQKYNIGSVLLGKNSLIQQGADKSSDLVLLRFPTNKFDINKLSVRIQDTNKASYRPNGENAIFQRLHTRRKDAIEYIYSNNINISDAEKIGELRLDLKTEADVLKYITEKHFDTLLKLLKDQPEANCIKAIEKANIKPKFIVDV
;
A
#
# COMPACT_ATOMS: atom_id res chain seq x y z
N MET A 1 7.57 -45.12 -9.24
CA MET A 1 8.85 -44.51 -8.82
C MET A 1 9.00 -43.04 -9.28
N THR A 2 8.24 -42.60 -10.28
CA THR A 2 8.39 -41.29 -10.98
C THR A 2 7.82 -40.07 -10.22
N ILE A 3 6.78 -40.24 -9.41
CA ILE A 3 6.13 -39.12 -8.68
C ILE A 3 7.01 -38.59 -7.52
N LYS A 4 7.75 -39.48 -6.82
CA LYS A 4 8.68 -39.09 -5.76
C LYS A 4 9.93 -38.36 -6.28
N LEU A 5 10.35 -38.61 -7.52
CA LEU A 5 11.44 -37.85 -8.13
C LEU A 5 10.99 -36.41 -8.45
N LEU A 6 9.84 -36.23 -9.08
CA LEU A 6 9.33 -34.90 -9.44
C LEU A 6 9.11 -33.99 -8.23
N SER A 7 8.60 -34.51 -7.11
CA SER A 7 8.46 -33.72 -5.88
C SER A 7 9.83 -33.30 -5.33
N LYS A 8 10.80 -34.22 -5.31
CA LYS A 8 12.16 -33.93 -4.82
C LYS A 8 12.86 -32.89 -5.68
N TYR A 9 12.72 -32.92 -7.01
CA TYR A 9 13.26 -31.88 -7.90
C TYR A 9 12.56 -30.53 -7.72
N GLY A 10 11.25 -30.50 -7.51
CA GLY A 10 10.49 -29.29 -7.19
C GLY A 10 10.93 -28.65 -5.87
N ASP A 11 11.06 -29.45 -4.82
CA ASP A 11 11.50 -29.00 -3.50
C ASP A 11 12.95 -28.51 -3.53
N THR A 12 13.82 -29.17 -4.29
CA THR A 12 15.23 -28.77 -4.45
C THR A 12 15.34 -27.46 -5.23
N LEU A 13 14.52 -27.24 -6.26
CA LEU A 13 14.44 -25.97 -7.01
C LEU A 13 13.92 -24.82 -6.14
N ILE A 14 12.90 -25.07 -5.31
CA ILE A 14 12.36 -24.09 -4.36
C ILE A 14 13.41 -23.73 -3.30
N GLN A 15 14.12 -24.71 -2.72
CA GLN A 15 15.19 -24.46 -1.76
C GLN A 15 16.39 -23.73 -2.41
N SER A 16 16.73 -24.06 -3.66
CA SER A 16 17.79 -23.37 -4.41
C SER A 16 17.43 -21.92 -4.70
N ALA A 17 16.18 -21.67 -5.09
CA ALA A 17 15.62 -20.34 -5.28
C ALA A 17 15.60 -19.58 -3.95
N GLN A 18 15.14 -20.18 -2.86
CA GLN A 18 15.16 -19.60 -1.51
C GLN A 18 16.58 -19.28 -1.02
N LYS A 19 17.58 -20.14 -1.31
CA LYS A 19 18.98 -19.94 -0.92
C LYS A 19 19.67 -18.85 -1.77
N ALA A 20 19.32 -18.74 -3.05
CA ALA A 20 19.72 -17.63 -3.91
C ALA A 20 18.97 -16.31 -3.57
N LEU A 21 17.76 -16.40 -3.02
CA LEU A 21 16.91 -15.28 -2.60
C LEU A 21 17.21 -14.81 -1.17
N GLY A 22 17.74 -15.67 -0.30
CA GLY A 22 18.19 -15.33 1.05
C GLY A 22 19.34 -14.33 1.09
N LYS A 23 20.16 -14.27 0.02
CA LYS A 23 21.13 -13.18 -0.20
C LYS A 23 20.51 -11.90 -0.80
N ASN A 24 19.24 -11.92 -1.22
CA ASN A 24 18.52 -10.84 -1.89
C ASN A 24 17.47 -10.13 -1.01
N ASN A 25 17.35 -10.48 0.29
CA ASN A 25 16.52 -9.74 1.25
C ASN A 25 16.89 -8.24 1.34
N SER A 26 18.10 -7.86 0.90
CA SER A 26 18.57 -6.48 0.75
C SER A 26 17.75 -5.60 -0.21
N LYS A 27 16.76 -6.16 -0.91
CA LYS A 27 16.02 -5.46 -1.97
C LYS A 27 14.61 -5.05 -1.59
N ILE A 28 14.05 -5.61 -0.52
CA ILE A 28 12.78 -5.14 0.04
C ILE A 28 13.01 -3.73 0.58
N PRO A 29 12.05 -2.80 0.42
CA PRO A 29 12.14 -1.48 1.03
C PRO A 29 12.48 -1.57 2.51
N LYS A 30 13.35 -0.69 3.01
CA LYS A 30 13.73 -0.66 4.44
C LYS A 30 12.52 -0.48 5.36
N TYR A 31 11.54 0.28 4.88
CA TYR A 31 10.30 0.56 5.59
C TYR A 31 9.09 0.29 4.70
N LEU A 32 8.05 -0.24 5.33
CA LEU A 32 6.70 -0.27 4.80
C LEU A 32 5.80 0.63 5.64
N TYR A 33 4.72 1.11 5.03
CA TYR A 33 3.84 2.11 5.61
C TYR A 33 2.40 1.63 5.54
N HIS A 34 1.64 1.88 6.61
CA HIS A 34 0.22 1.58 6.71
C HIS A 34 -0.52 2.86 7.08
N ILE A 35 -1.60 3.14 6.35
CA ILE A 35 -2.52 4.23 6.68
C ILE A 35 -3.77 3.60 7.30
N THR A 36 -4.17 4.16 8.43
CA THR A 36 -5.38 3.75 9.15
C THR A 36 -6.10 4.98 9.71
N THR A 37 -7.28 4.78 10.29
CA THR A 37 -7.96 5.81 11.06
C THR A 37 -7.41 5.91 12.48
N LYS A 38 -7.59 7.07 13.12
CA LYS A 38 -7.24 7.28 14.53
C LYS A 38 -7.99 6.32 15.47
N SER A 39 -9.27 6.07 15.20
CA SER A 39 -10.07 5.11 15.98
C SER A 39 -9.47 3.70 15.91
N ASN A 40 -9.17 3.21 14.70
CA ASN A 40 -8.50 1.92 14.53
C ASN A 40 -7.11 1.89 15.18
N TYR A 41 -6.34 2.96 15.08
CA TYR A 41 -5.04 3.07 15.76
C TYR A 41 -5.17 2.94 17.28
N ASN A 42 -6.15 3.61 17.89
CA ASN A 42 -6.41 3.47 19.32
C ASN A 42 -6.78 2.03 19.70
N SER A 43 -7.63 1.36 18.92
CA SER A 43 -7.93 -0.07 19.12
C SER A 43 -6.70 -0.97 18.95
N MET A 44 -5.76 -0.62 18.07
CA MET A 44 -4.48 -1.33 17.92
C MET A 44 -3.58 -1.13 19.15
N LEU A 45 -3.58 0.06 19.74
CA LEU A 45 -2.85 0.32 21.00
C LEU A 45 -3.46 -0.48 22.16
N GLU A 46 -4.78 -0.49 22.29
CA GLU A 46 -5.49 -1.23 23.35
C GLU A 46 -5.27 -2.74 23.25
N SER A 47 -5.34 -3.30 22.03
CA SER A 47 -5.14 -4.73 21.81
C SER A 47 -3.68 -5.16 21.70
N GLY A 48 -2.75 -4.20 21.60
CA GLY A 48 -1.32 -4.45 21.36
C GLY A 48 -0.99 -4.98 19.96
N VAL A 49 -1.97 -5.12 19.07
CA VAL A 49 -1.79 -5.77 17.76
C VAL A 49 -2.53 -5.04 16.65
N ILE A 50 -1.90 -5.03 15.48
CA ILE A 50 -2.51 -4.71 14.20
C ILE A 50 -3.04 -6.01 13.62
N LYS A 51 -4.36 -6.15 13.66
CA LYS A 51 -5.05 -7.34 13.17
C LYS A 51 -5.07 -7.36 11.65
N THR A 52 -4.92 -8.55 11.08
CA THR A 52 -5.19 -8.77 9.65
C THR A 52 -6.65 -8.50 9.33
N SER A 53 -6.90 -7.97 8.14
CA SER A 53 -8.25 -7.77 7.61
C SER A 53 -8.38 -8.42 6.24
N LYS A 54 -9.61 -8.84 5.91
CA LYS A 54 -9.94 -9.23 4.53
C LYS A 54 -9.81 -8.03 3.62
N ASP A 55 -9.34 -8.30 2.42
CA ASP A 55 -9.33 -7.33 1.34
C ASP A 55 -10.75 -6.82 1.05
N VAL A 56 -10.83 -5.55 0.67
CA VAL A 56 -12.07 -4.92 0.21
C VAL A 56 -12.42 -5.39 -1.20
N SER A 57 -11.43 -5.81 -2.00
CA SER A 57 -11.67 -6.32 -3.34
C SER A 57 -12.37 -7.69 -3.30
N PRO A 58 -13.57 -7.85 -3.89
CA PRO A 58 -14.27 -9.13 -3.93
C PRO A 58 -13.57 -10.18 -4.82
N MET A 59 -12.64 -9.74 -5.68
CA MET A 59 -11.85 -10.62 -6.55
C MET A 59 -10.58 -11.16 -5.86
N SER A 60 -10.33 -10.73 -4.62
CA SER A 60 -9.15 -11.08 -3.84
C SER A 60 -9.52 -12.00 -2.69
N ASN A 61 -8.71 -13.01 -2.44
CA ASN A 61 -8.80 -13.84 -1.24
C ASN A 61 -7.79 -13.42 -0.15
N LEU A 62 -7.17 -12.25 -0.30
CA LEU A 62 -6.13 -11.79 0.61
C LEU A 62 -6.71 -11.44 1.98
N ASN A 63 -6.00 -11.87 3.01
CA ASN A 63 -6.19 -11.46 4.39
C ASN A 63 -4.83 -11.07 4.95
N GLY A 64 -4.69 -9.84 5.42
CA GLY A 64 -3.41 -9.35 5.91
C GLY A 64 -3.43 -7.90 6.38
N VAL A 65 -2.25 -7.41 6.74
CA VAL A 65 -2.01 -5.98 6.91
C VAL A 65 -1.49 -5.42 5.59
N PHE A 66 -2.27 -4.54 4.97
CA PHE A 66 -1.98 -3.93 3.68
C PHE A 66 -1.10 -2.69 3.87
N MET A 67 0.00 -2.66 3.13
CA MET A 67 1.06 -1.66 3.28
C MET A 67 1.61 -1.25 1.92
N PHE A 68 2.34 -0.14 1.90
CA PHE A 68 3.05 0.33 0.72
C PHE A 68 4.46 0.76 1.08
N ASP A 69 5.34 0.86 0.09
CA ASP A 69 6.60 1.58 0.26
C ASP A 69 6.47 3.00 -0.30
N MET A 70 7.12 3.95 0.37
CA MET A 70 6.96 5.37 0.08
C MET A 70 7.40 5.74 -1.35
N LYS A 71 8.45 5.09 -1.86
CA LYS A 71 9.00 5.38 -3.19
C LYS A 71 8.05 4.91 -4.28
N ASN A 72 7.48 3.71 -4.16
CA ASN A 72 6.51 3.20 -5.11
C ASN A 72 5.20 3.98 -5.04
N PHE A 73 4.71 4.27 -3.83
CA PHE A 73 3.51 5.08 -3.63
C PHE A 73 3.63 6.43 -4.34
N ALA A 74 4.69 7.17 -4.05
CA ALA A 74 4.90 8.51 -4.57
C ALA A 74 5.16 8.56 -6.09
N LYS A 75 5.78 7.53 -6.67
CA LYS A 75 6.12 7.50 -8.11
C LYS A 75 5.10 6.79 -8.98
N ARG A 76 4.38 5.81 -8.43
CA ARG A 76 3.54 4.87 -9.20
C ARG A 76 2.08 4.99 -8.82
N TRP A 77 1.73 4.92 -7.54
CA TRP A 77 0.33 4.98 -7.12
C TRP A 77 -0.31 6.33 -7.46
N SER A 78 0.42 7.42 -7.23
CA SER A 78 0.01 8.79 -7.60
C SER A 78 -0.16 9.02 -9.12
N ASN A 79 0.41 8.13 -9.95
CA ASN A 79 0.41 8.23 -11.41
C ASN A 79 -0.36 7.10 -12.10
N THR A 80 -0.96 6.20 -11.33
CA THR A 80 -1.76 5.09 -11.86
C THR A 80 -3.22 5.44 -11.64
N TRP A 81 -3.97 5.50 -12.73
CA TRP A 81 -5.35 5.96 -12.76
C TRP A 81 -6.29 4.78 -12.95
N VAL A 82 -7.32 4.69 -12.12
CA VAL A 82 -8.32 3.63 -12.14
C VAL A 82 -9.71 4.24 -12.27
N ASP A 83 -10.55 3.59 -13.06
CA ASP A 83 -11.96 3.96 -13.23
C ASP A 83 -12.76 3.38 -12.05
N TYR A 84 -13.44 4.24 -11.27
CA TYR A 84 -14.25 3.83 -10.11
C TYR A 84 -15.76 3.81 -10.43
N GLY A 85 -16.11 3.48 -11.66
CA GLY A 85 -17.50 3.17 -12.05
C GLY A 85 -18.31 4.34 -12.63
N GLU A 86 -17.87 5.59 -12.47
CA GLU A 86 -18.47 6.72 -13.19
C GLU A 86 -17.75 6.99 -14.52
N PRO A 87 -18.46 6.98 -15.67
CA PRO A 87 -17.85 7.29 -16.96
C PRO A 87 -17.14 8.64 -16.96
N GLY A 88 -15.87 8.65 -17.35
CA GLY A 88 -15.06 9.87 -17.44
C GLY A 88 -14.35 10.28 -16.15
N GLN A 89 -14.60 9.60 -15.02
CA GLN A 89 -13.92 9.89 -13.75
C GLN A 89 -12.84 8.85 -13.45
N LYS A 90 -11.59 9.32 -13.44
CA LYS A 90 -10.43 8.54 -13.06
C LYS A 90 -9.84 9.06 -11.77
N TYR A 91 -9.53 8.14 -10.87
CA TYR A 91 -8.85 8.46 -9.62
C TYR A 91 -7.49 7.80 -9.61
N ASN A 92 -6.46 8.49 -9.11
CA ASN A 92 -5.20 7.80 -8.87
C ASN A 92 -5.30 6.95 -7.59
N ILE A 93 -4.62 5.81 -7.60
CA ILE A 93 -4.71 4.79 -6.53
C ILE A 93 -4.27 5.36 -5.18
N GLY A 94 -3.30 6.27 -5.16
CA GLY A 94 -2.81 6.90 -3.94
C GLY A 94 -3.87 7.75 -3.25
N SER A 95 -4.58 8.57 -4.00
CA SER A 95 -5.68 9.38 -3.48
C SER A 95 -6.86 8.52 -3.03
N VAL A 96 -7.15 7.41 -3.72
CA VAL A 96 -8.20 6.46 -3.31
C VAL A 96 -7.87 5.81 -1.95
N LEU A 97 -6.61 5.42 -1.70
CA LEU A 97 -6.22 4.86 -0.40
C LEU A 97 -6.47 5.85 0.75
N LEU A 98 -6.17 7.11 0.52
CA LEU A 98 -6.35 8.18 1.50
C LEU A 98 -7.84 8.46 1.74
N GLY A 99 -8.62 8.53 0.65
CA GLY A 99 -10.06 8.76 0.70
C GLY A 99 -10.89 7.63 1.29
N LYS A 100 -10.55 6.37 0.98
CA LYS A 100 -11.26 5.19 1.52
C LYS A 100 -11.15 5.12 3.05
N ASN A 101 -9.98 5.41 3.60
CA ASN A 101 -9.81 5.47 5.05
C ASN A 101 -10.64 6.59 5.71
N SER A 102 -10.92 7.67 4.98
CA SER A 102 -11.84 8.73 5.43
C SER A 102 -13.33 8.32 5.31
N LEU A 103 -13.73 7.55 4.28
CA LEU A 103 -15.13 7.17 4.03
C LEU A 103 -15.66 6.05 4.93
N ILE A 104 -14.80 5.15 5.43
CA ILE A 104 -15.18 4.04 6.35
C ILE A 104 -15.87 4.56 7.63
N GLN A 105 -15.78 5.86 7.93
CA GLN A 105 -16.32 6.48 9.14
C GLN A 105 -17.75 7.03 9.04
N GLN A 106 -18.42 7.00 7.88
CA GLN A 106 -19.80 7.50 7.79
C GLN A 106 -20.82 6.71 8.65
N GLY A 107 -20.42 5.62 9.30
CA GLY A 107 -21.28 4.80 10.16
C GLY A 107 -21.12 4.96 11.69
N ALA A 108 -20.08 5.60 12.24
CA ALA A 108 -19.90 5.54 13.71
C ALA A 108 -19.09 6.65 14.41
N ASP A 109 -18.25 7.44 13.73
CA ASP A 109 -17.51 8.51 14.42
C ASP A 109 -17.08 9.62 13.45
N LYS A 110 -17.19 10.88 13.87
CA LYS A 110 -17.11 12.05 12.97
C LYS A 110 -15.68 12.56 12.70
N SER A 111 -14.64 11.82 13.08
CA SER A 111 -13.25 12.26 12.90
C SER A 111 -12.52 11.43 11.86
N SER A 112 -12.49 11.91 10.61
CA SER A 112 -11.72 11.34 9.49
C SER A 112 -10.19 11.45 9.68
N ASP A 113 -9.71 11.47 10.93
CA ASP A 113 -8.31 11.56 11.31
C ASP A 113 -7.57 10.32 10.79
N LEU A 114 -6.56 10.58 9.96
CA LEU A 114 -5.66 9.57 9.44
C LEU A 114 -4.42 9.45 10.33
N VAL A 115 -3.96 8.22 10.50
CA VAL A 115 -2.70 7.90 11.16
C VAL A 115 -1.82 7.13 10.18
N LEU A 116 -0.54 7.52 10.11
CA LEU A 116 0.47 6.85 9.30
C LEU A 116 1.44 6.09 10.21
N LEU A 117 1.52 4.79 10.00
CA LEU A 117 2.44 3.89 10.69
C LEU A 117 3.59 3.49 9.77
N ARG A 118 4.80 3.41 10.32
CA ARG A 118 6.03 2.94 9.67
C ARG A 118 6.50 1.65 10.32
N PHE A 119 6.86 0.67 9.50
CA PHE A 119 7.36 -0.64 9.94
C PHE A 119 8.75 -0.90 9.35
N PRO A 120 9.76 -1.17 10.19
CA PRO A 120 11.03 -1.71 9.72
C PRO A 120 10.82 -3.10 9.12
N THR A 121 11.19 -3.31 7.86
CA THR A 121 10.88 -4.58 7.17
C THR A 121 11.70 -5.76 7.67
N ASN A 122 12.81 -5.51 8.35
CA ASN A 122 13.60 -6.54 9.03
C ASN A 122 12.86 -7.22 10.20
N LYS A 123 11.70 -6.69 10.61
CA LYS A 123 10.81 -7.31 11.61
C LYS A 123 9.86 -8.34 11.01
N PHE A 124 9.72 -8.40 9.69
CA PHE A 124 8.79 -9.32 9.04
C PHE A 124 9.45 -10.64 8.64
N ASP A 125 8.68 -11.72 8.76
CA ASP A 125 8.98 -12.97 8.05
C ASP A 125 8.65 -12.77 6.57
N ILE A 126 9.67 -12.77 5.72
CA ILE A 126 9.52 -12.57 4.28
C ILE A 126 8.64 -13.64 3.62
N ASN A 127 8.53 -14.83 4.19
CA ASN A 127 7.67 -15.87 3.61
C ASN A 127 6.18 -15.54 3.76
N LYS A 128 5.84 -14.65 4.70
CA LYS A 128 4.48 -14.17 4.98
C LYS A 128 4.19 -12.81 4.35
N LEU A 129 5.18 -12.20 3.70
CA LEU A 129 5.02 -10.95 2.99
C LEU A 129 4.80 -11.23 1.51
N SER A 130 3.68 -10.74 0.99
CA SER A 130 3.33 -10.80 -0.42
C SER A 130 3.34 -9.41 -1.05
N VAL A 131 3.40 -9.38 -2.38
CA VAL A 131 3.31 -8.18 -3.20
C VAL A 131 2.22 -8.36 -4.25
N ARG A 132 1.41 -7.34 -4.47
CA ARG A 132 0.36 -7.31 -5.48
C ARG A 132 0.46 -6.07 -6.34
N ILE A 133 0.16 -6.20 -7.63
CA ILE A 133 -0.02 -5.06 -8.54
C ILE A 133 -1.42 -4.47 -8.34
N GLN A 134 -1.50 -3.17 -8.11
CA GLN A 134 -2.75 -2.43 -7.88
C GLN A 134 -3.40 -1.90 -9.18
N ASP A 135 -2.64 -1.84 -10.27
CA ASP A 135 -3.15 -1.46 -11.59
C ASP A 135 -3.94 -2.63 -12.22
N THR A 136 -5.27 -2.58 -12.11
CA THR A 136 -6.20 -3.60 -12.61
C THR A 136 -6.21 -3.71 -14.14
N ASN A 137 -5.75 -2.68 -14.84
CA ASN A 137 -5.74 -2.63 -16.31
C ASN A 137 -4.52 -3.34 -16.92
N LYS A 138 -3.55 -3.76 -16.10
CA LYS A 138 -2.37 -4.49 -16.57
C LYS A 138 -2.66 -5.97 -16.75
N ALA A 139 -2.17 -6.56 -17.85
CA ALA A 139 -2.19 -8.01 -18.05
C ALA A 139 -1.46 -8.80 -16.93
N SER A 140 -0.50 -8.14 -16.26
CA SER A 140 0.20 -8.69 -15.11
C SER A 140 -0.57 -8.55 -13.79
N TYR A 141 -1.78 -7.98 -13.78
CA TYR A 141 -2.60 -7.88 -12.58
C TYR A 141 -2.83 -9.28 -11.98
N ARG A 142 -2.58 -9.39 -10.67
CA ARG A 142 -2.69 -10.62 -9.89
C ARG A 142 -3.39 -10.28 -8.59
N PRO A 143 -4.73 -10.48 -8.48
CA PRO A 143 -5.50 -10.00 -7.33
C PRO A 143 -5.09 -10.63 -6.00
N ASN A 144 -4.50 -11.83 -6.04
CA ASN A 144 -4.04 -12.56 -4.84
C ASN A 144 -2.54 -12.40 -4.56
N GLY A 145 -1.86 -11.52 -5.30
CA GLY A 145 -0.43 -11.26 -5.14
C GLY A 145 0.47 -12.48 -5.39
N GLU A 146 1.75 -12.28 -5.12
CA GLU A 146 2.80 -13.29 -5.11
C GLU A 146 3.80 -12.98 -3.99
N ASN A 147 4.79 -13.85 -3.73
CA ASN A 147 5.72 -13.60 -2.63
C ASN A 147 6.54 -12.30 -2.86
N ALA A 148 6.77 -11.51 -1.80
CA ALA A 148 7.43 -10.20 -1.90
C ALA A 148 8.89 -10.27 -2.39
N ILE A 149 9.52 -11.44 -2.44
CA ILE A 149 10.79 -11.66 -3.15
C ILE A 149 10.74 -11.20 -4.62
N PHE A 150 9.55 -11.22 -5.24
CA PHE A 150 9.34 -10.79 -6.64
C PHE A 150 9.15 -9.27 -6.80
N GLN A 151 9.12 -8.48 -5.72
CA GLN A 151 8.88 -7.03 -5.81
C GLN A 151 9.82 -6.29 -6.78
N ARG A 152 11.06 -6.77 -6.94
CA ARG A 152 12.04 -6.13 -7.84
C ARG A 152 11.59 -6.22 -9.30
N LEU A 153 10.97 -7.33 -9.67
CA LEU A 153 10.44 -7.53 -11.02
C LEU A 153 9.37 -6.46 -11.30
N HIS A 154 8.44 -6.26 -10.37
CA HIS A 154 7.37 -5.27 -10.48
C HIS A 154 7.88 -3.84 -10.46
N THR A 155 8.83 -3.53 -9.57
CA THR A 155 9.47 -2.22 -9.52
C THR A 155 10.18 -1.87 -10.84
N ARG A 156 10.84 -2.85 -11.49
CA ARG A 156 11.46 -2.70 -12.82
C ARG A 156 10.43 -2.49 -13.93
N ARG A 157 9.29 -3.19 -13.85
CA ARG A 157 8.14 -3.01 -14.75
C ARG A 157 7.36 -1.72 -14.49
N LYS A 158 7.77 -0.93 -13.49
CA LYS A 158 7.11 0.32 -13.08
C LYS A 158 5.66 0.08 -12.63
N ASP A 159 5.42 -1.05 -11.98
CA ASP A 159 4.11 -1.38 -11.43
C ASP A 159 3.84 -0.61 -10.13
N ALA A 160 2.58 -0.20 -9.93
CA ALA A 160 2.09 0.23 -8.62
C ALA A 160 1.87 -1.01 -7.76
N ILE A 161 2.67 -1.16 -6.71
CA ILE A 161 2.66 -2.36 -5.86
C ILE A 161 2.18 -2.08 -4.45
N GLU A 162 1.42 -3.02 -3.91
CA GLU A 162 1.02 -3.11 -2.51
C GLU A 162 1.73 -4.31 -1.87
N TYR A 163 2.10 -4.16 -0.60
CA TYR A 163 2.63 -5.25 0.22
C TYR A 163 1.55 -5.73 1.18
N ILE A 164 1.43 -7.03 1.37
CA ILE A 164 0.42 -7.63 2.26
C ILE A 164 1.12 -8.62 3.17
N TYR A 165 1.09 -8.37 4.47
CA TYR A 165 1.62 -9.28 5.48
C TYR A 165 0.50 -10.14 6.06
N SER A 166 0.59 -11.47 5.93
CA SER A 166 -0.51 -12.39 6.22
C SER A 166 -0.77 -12.64 7.71
N ASN A 167 0.01 -12.03 8.60
CA ASN A 167 -0.09 -12.23 10.04
C ASN A 167 -0.37 -10.91 10.76
N ASN A 168 -0.92 -11.01 11.98
CA ASN A 168 -1.01 -9.85 12.86
C ASN A 168 0.41 -9.31 13.15
N ILE A 169 0.51 -8.01 13.34
CA ILE A 169 1.77 -7.32 13.66
C ILE A 169 1.65 -6.77 15.07
N ASN A 170 2.68 -6.92 15.91
CA ASN A 170 2.68 -6.25 17.21
C ASN A 170 2.75 -4.73 16.98
N ILE A 171 1.90 -3.95 17.64
CA ILE A 171 1.90 -2.50 17.46
C ILE A 171 3.23 -1.87 17.89
N SER A 172 3.97 -2.51 18.80
CA SER A 172 5.31 -2.11 19.23
C SER A 172 6.39 -2.22 18.15
N ASP A 173 6.15 -2.99 17.07
CA ASP A 173 7.04 -3.05 15.90
C ASP A 173 6.73 -1.93 14.89
N ALA A 174 5.70 -1.11 15.16
CA ALA A 174 5.31 0.05 14.37
C ALA A 174 5.72 1.35 15.04
N GLU A 175 6.00 2.36 14.24
CA GLU A 175 6.19 3.74 14.68
C GLU A 175 5.10 4.63 14.10
N LYS A 176 4.40 5.38 14.94
CA LYS A 176 3.50 6.44 14.47
C LYS A 176 4.34 7.62 13.99
N ILE A 177 4.35 7.86 12.69
CA ILE A 177 5.16 8.92 12.06
C ILE A 177 4.33 10.09 11.54
N GLY A 178 3.00 9.99 11.64
CA GLY A 178 2.11 11.01 11.10
C GLY A 178 0.68 10.88 11.63
N GLU A 179 0.04 12.01 11.82
CA GLU A 179 -1.38 12.13 12.13
C GLU A 179 -1.94 13.36 11.43
N LEU A 180 -3.10 13.23 10.80
CA LEU A 180 -3.74 14.30 10.07
C LEU A 180 -5.23 14.28 10.30
N ARG A 181 -5.76 15.36 10.84
CA ARG A 181 -7.19 15.60 10.89
C ARG A 181 -7.71 16.04 9.53
N LEU A 182 -8.70 15.31 9.03
CA LEU A 182 -9.43 15.66 7.81
C LEU A 182 -10.84 16.12 8.22
N ASP A 183 -11.11 17.41 8.09
CA ASP A 183 -12.46 17.96 8.31
C ASP A 183 -13.34 17.73 7.07
N LEU A 184 -13.52 16.47 6.68
CA LEU A 184 -14.36 16.05 5.54
C LEU A 184 -15.71 15.60 6.10
N LYS A 185 -16.79 16.31 5.75
CA LYS A 185 -18.12 16.09 6.35
C LYS A 185 -19.06 15.32 5.43
N THR A 186 -18.81 15.35 4.13
CA THR A 186 -19.65 14.72 3.11
C THR A 186 -18.82 13.86 2.16
N GLU A 187 -19.48 12.92 1.46
CA GLU A 187 -18.86 12.14 0.39
C GLU A 187 -18.31 13.04 -0.72
N ALA A 188 -19.01 14.13 -1.05
CA ALA A 188 -18.55 15.12 -2.01
C ALA A 188 -17.25 15.82 -1.56
N ASP A 189 -17.11 16.14 -0.27
CA ASP A 189 -15.87 16.72 0.27
C ASP A 189 -14.70 15.74 0.10
N VAL A 190 -14.96 14.45 0.34
CA VAL A 190 -13.95 13.40 0.19
C VAL A 190 -13.56 13.25 -1.28
N LEU A 191 -14.53 13.16 -2.19
CA LEU A 191 -14.27 13.07 -3.63
C LEU A 191 -13.44 14.26 -4.11
N LYS A 192 -13.84 15.49 -3.76
CA LYS A 192 -13.11 16.71 -4.07
C LYS A 192 -11.68 16.69 -3.52
N TYR A 193 -11.52 16.24 -2.27
CA TYR A 193 -10.21 16.13 -1.62
C TYR A 193 -9.29 15.13 -2.32
N ILE A 194 -9.80 13.96 -2.71
CA ILE A 194 -9.10 12.92 -3.47
C ILE A 194 -8.67 13.45 -4.85
N THR A 195 -9.54 14.21 -5.54
CA THR A 195 -9.28 14.70 -6.91
C THR A 195 -8.33 15.89 -6.97
N GLU A 196 -8.35 16.80 -6.00
CA GLU A 196 -7.59 18.06 -6.10
C GLU A 196 -6.22 18.01 -5.40
N LYS A 197 -6.01 17.08 -4.47
CA LYS A 197 -4.91 17.17 -3.48
C LYS A 197 -4.07 15.90 -3.37
N HIS A 198 -3.58 15.39 -4.50
CA HIS A 198 -2.95 14.07 -4.60
C HIS A 198 -1.76 13.82 -3.66
N PHE A 199 -0.92 14.83 -3.40
CA PHE A 199 0.24 14.71 -2.49
C PHE A 199 0.08 15.43 -1.15
N ASP A 200 -0.86 16.38 -1.03
CA ASP A 200 -1.01 17.24 0.14
C ASP A 200 -1.26 16.44 1.42
N THR A 201 -2.13 15.42 1.35
CA THR A 201 -2.43 14.55 2.51
C THR A 201 -1.18 13.84 3.00
N LEU A 202 -0.40 13.25 2.07
CA LEU A 202 0.81 12.53 2.43
C LEU A 202 1.89 13.47 2.97
N LEU A 203 2.04 14.66 2.38
CA LEU A 203 2.96 15.68 2.86
C LEU A 203 2.59 16.20 4.25
N LYS A 204 1.29 16.34 4.54
CA LYS A 204 0.79 16.72 5.86
C LYS A 204 0.96 15.60 6.89
N LEU A 205 0.69 14.35 6.53
CA LEU A 205 0.97 13.20 7.38
C LEU A 205 2.45 13.10 7.72
N LEU A 206 3.33 13.35 6.75
CA LEU A 206 4.78 13.29 6.92
C LEU A 206 5.39 14.61 7.41
N LYS A 207 4.59 15.52 7.98
CA LYS A 207 5.13 16.78 8.49
C LYS A 207 6.27 16.47 9.48
N ASP A 208 7.38 17.16 9.28
CA ASP A 208 8.62 17.01 10.08
C ASP A 208 9.35 15.66 9.93
N GLN A 209 8.91 14.79 9.00
CA GLN A 209 9.61 13.55 8.64
C GLN A 209 10.52 13.76 7.41
N PRO A 210 11.70 13.11 7.37
CA PRO A 210 12.59 13.19 6.21
C PRO A 210 11.96 12.64 4.92
N GLU A 211 11.03 11.69 5.04
CA GLU A 211 10.25 11.17 3.92
C GLU A 211 9.50 12.27 3.15
N ALA A 212 9.05 13.34 3.81
CA ALA A 212 8.37 14.45 3.14
C ALA A 212 9.25 15.11 2.07
N ASN A 213 10.57 15.18 2.29
CA ASN A 213 11.50 15.74 1.29
C ASN A 213 11.55 14.88 0.02
N CYS A 214 11.46 13.56 0.18
CA CYS A 214 11.38 12.64 -0.96
C CYS A 214 10.08 12.84 -1.74
N ILE A 215 8.96 13.02 -1.05
CA ILE A 215 7.65 13.28 -1.68
C ILE A 215 7.68 14.60 -2.45
N LYS A 216 8.16 15.70 -1.83
CA LYS A 216 8.30 17.01 -2.49
C LYS A 216 9.17 16.94 -3.75
N ALA A 217 10.29 16.21 -3.69
CA ALA A 217 11.16 16.04 -4.85
C ALA A 217 10.47 15.27 -5.99
N ILE A 218 9.67 14.25 -5.65
CA ILE A 218 8.91 13.46 -6.62
C ILE A 218 7.75 14.28 -7.21
N GLU A 219 7.02 15.03 -6.39
CA GLU A 219 5.97 15.95 -6.82
C GLU A 219 6.53 16.98 -7.82
N LYS A 220 7.64 17.64 -7.48
CA LYS A 220 8.33 18.59 -8.38
C LYS A 220 8.77 17.94 -9.70
N ALA A 221 9.23 16.68 -9.65
CA ALA A 221 9.64 15.94 -10.85
C ALA A 221 8.47 15.41 -11.69
N ASN A 222 7.29 15.23 -11.07
CA ASN A 222 6.07 14.74 -11.71
C ASN A 222 5.17 15.88 -12.26
N ILE A 223 5.62 17.14 -12.22
CA ILE A 223 4.98 18.25 -12.95
C ILE A 223 5.17 18.00 -14.47
N LYS A 224 4.38 17.08 -15.01
CA LYS A 224 3.88 17.17 -16.38
C LYS A 224 2.38 17.44 -16.24
N PRO A 225 1.86 18.56 -16.78
CA PRO A 225 0.43 18.79 -16.79
C PRO A 225 -0.21 17.67 -17.61
N LYS A 226 -1.07 16.87 -16.98
CA LYS A 226 -1.94 15.93 -17.69
C LYS A 226 -3.37 16.16 -17.23
N PHE A 227 -3.88 17.34 -17.56
CA PHE A 227 -5.28 17.56 -17.88
C PHE A 227 -5.30 18.66 -18.95
N ILE A 228 -5.27 18.26 -20.22
CA ILE A 228 -6.06 18.97 -21.23
C ILE A 228 -7.43 18.33 -21.05
N VAL A 229 -8.35 19.08 -20.45
CA VAL A 229 -9.77 18.81 -20.64
C VAL A 229 -10.03 19.37 -22.03
N ASP A 230 -10.20 18.49 -23.02
CA ASP A 230 -10.74 18.94 -24.30
C ASP A 230 -12.17 19.42 -24.02
N VAL A 231 -12.42 20.68 -24.35
CA VAL A 231 -13.68 21.41 -24.22
C VAL A 231 -14.69 20.87 -25.22
#